data_AF-A0A2V9KTQ0-F1
#
_entry.id   AF-A0A2V9KTQ0-F1
#
_cell.length_a   1.000
_cell.length_b   1.000
_cell.length_c   1.000
_cell.angle_alpha   90.00
_cell.angle_beta   90.00
_cell.angle_gamma   90.00
#
_symmetry.space_group_name_H-M   'P 1'
#
loop_
_entity.id
_entity.type
_entity.pdbx_description
1 polymer ?
#
loop_
_entity_poly.entity_id
_entity_poly.type
_entity_poly.pdbx_seq_one_letter_code
_entity_poly.pdbx_strand_id
1 'polypeptide(L)'
;GSFGKFLYDPELYNRLNLTANRAATMVADLQSGRGSLGKLLSDETLYQRLVATVDRANQMLDDMEHGKGSMAKFINDPAVYDNLNKTVTQADAIITKVNEGQGTLGKMINDPELYNRMNSTTGHVDNITARMDSGQGSLGLLSTNDKLYHSLSDSAVSLSEFLKEFRQNPRKYLTVKLKIF
;
A
#
# COMPACT_ATOMS: atom_id res chain seq x y z
N GLY A 1 0.28 -25.20 -23.22
CA GLY A 1 -0.38 -24.06 -23.89
C GLY A 1 0.18 -22.73 -23.38
N SER A 2 -0.23 -21.59 -23.94
CA SER A 2 0.19 -20.24 -23.53
C SER A 2 -0.02 -19.97 -22.03
N PHE A 3 -1.06 -20.55 -21.43
CA PHE A 3 -1.33 -20.51 -19.98
C PHE A 3 -0.22 -21.19 -19.13
N GLY A 4 0.34 -22.30 -19.62
CA GLY A 4 1.46 -22.98 -18.95
C GLY A 4 2.74 -22.14 -19.02
N LYS A 5 3.01 -21.49 -20.16
CA LYS A 5 4.15 -20.55 -20.30
C LYS A 5 3.99 -19.27 -19.48
N PHE A 6 2.76 -18.82 -19.25
CA PHE A 6 2.47 -17.62 -18.44
C PHE A 6 2.66 -17.88 -16.94
N LEU A 7 2.37 -19.10 -16.48
CA LEU A 7 2.67 -19.55 -15.11
C LEU A 7 4.16 -19.93 -14.91
N TYR A 8 4.88 -20.19 -16.00
CA TYR A 8 6.29 -20.57 -16.02
C TYR A 8 7.22 -19.41 -16.33
N ASP A 9 6.73 -18.17 -16.34
CA ASP A 9 7.57 -17.03 -16.68
C ASP A 9 8.41 -16.63 -15.45
N PRO A 10 9.71 -16.93 -15.42
CA PRO A 10 10.57 -16.57 -14.30
C PRO A 10 10.63 -15.04 -14.15
N GLU A 11 10.40 -14.30 -15.25
CA GLU A 11 10.27 -12.85 -15.21
C GLU A 11 9.04 -12.42 -14.41
N LEU A 12 7.91 -13.12 -14.50
CA LEU A 12 6.71 -12.75 -13.75
C LEU A 12 6.92 -12.95 -12.25
N TYR A 13 7.49 -14.10 -11.85
CA TYR A 13 7.85 -14.35 -10.46
C TYR A 13 8.84 -13.30 -9.95
N ASN A 14 9.89 -13.01 -10.71
CA ASN A 14 10.88 -11.99 -10.35
C ASN A 14 10.26 -10.60 -10.26
N ARG A 15 9.36 -10.22 -11.18
CA ARG A 15 8.65 -8.93 -11.17
C ARG A 15 7.70 -8.83 -9.98
N LEU A 16 6.97 -9.89 -9.65
CA LEU A 16 6.09 -9.93 -8.48
C LEU A 16 6.90 -9.83 -7.19
N ASN A 17 7.98 -10.61 -7.07
CA ASN A 17 8.87 -10.57 -5.91
C ASN A 17 9.52 -9.19 -5.74
N LEU A 18 10.03 -8.60 -6.83
CA LEU A 18 10.59 -7.24 -6.83
C LEU A 18 9.55 -6.18 -6.46
N THR A 19 8.30 -6.32 -6.93
CA THR A 19 7.20 -5.41 -6.59
C THR A 19 6.80 -5.55 -5.12
N ALA A 20 6.69 -6.78 -4.62
CA ALA A 20 6.41 -7.07 -3.21
C ALA A 20 7.52 -6.51 -2.31
N ASN A 21 8.79 -6.71 -2.66
CA ASN A 21 9.92 -6.17 -1.91
C ASN A 21 9.94 -4.64 -1.91
N ARG A 22 9.62 -3.99 -3.04
CA ARG A 22 9.48 -2.53 -3.11
C ARG A 22 8.33 -2.01 -2.25
N ALA A 23 7.18 -2.70 -2.27
CA ALA A 23 6.05 -2.35 -1.41
C ALA A 23 6.39 -2.53 0.07
N ALA A 24 7.03 -3.64 0.44
CA ALA A 24 7.49 -3.90 1.81
C ALA A 24 8.50 -2.83 2.27
N THR A 25 9.45 -2.47 1.41
CA THR A 25 10.43 -1.40 1.69
C THR A 25 9.74 -0.06 1.84
N MET A 26 8.75 0.27 0.99
CA MET A 26 7.99 1.51 1.10
C MET A 26 7.20 1.57 2.42
N VAL A 27 6.54 0.47 2.82
CA VAL A 27 5.83 0.40 4.10
C VAL A 27 6.80 0.52 5.27
N ALA A 28 7.96 -0.14 5.22
CA ALA A 28 9.00 -0.05 6.24
C ALA A 28 9.60 1.37 6.32
N ASP A 29 9.82 2.03 5.19
CA ASP A 29 10.28 3.40 5.12
C ASP A 29 9.23 4.37 5.69
N LEU A 30 7.94 4.17 5.37
CA LEU A 30 6.84 4.96 5.96
C LEU A 30 6.77 4.79 7.49
N GLN A 31 6.83 3.55 7.98
CA GLN A 31 6.81 3.24 9.41
C GLN A 31 8.05 3.78 10.14
N SER A 32 9.21 3.78 9.48
CA SER A 32 10.47 4.30 10.06
C SER A 32 10.71 5.78 9.80
N GLY A 33 9.74 6.49 9.21
CA GLY A 33 9.84 7.92 8.93
C GLY A 33 10.85 8.32 7.86
N ARG A 34 11.28 7.37 7.02
CA ARG A 34 12.20 7.62 5.90
C ARG A 34 11.45 8.06 4.64
N GLY A 35 12.13 8.83 3.79
CA GLY A 35 11.54 9.42 2.59
C GLY A 35 10.64 10.64 2.87
N SER A 36 10.13 11.28 1.83
CA SER A 36 9.31 12.51 1.97
C SER A 36 7.95 12.24 2.63
N LEU A 37 7.28 11.15 2.27
CA LEU A 37 6.02 10.74 2.89
C LEU A 37 6.20 10.22 4.32
N GLY A 38 7.26 9.44 4.58
CA GLY A 38 7.59 9.00 5.94
C GLY A 38 7.86 10.19 6.85
N LYS A 39 8.73 11.12 6.43
CA LYS A 39 8.95 12.39 7.14
C LYS A 39 7.65 13.17 7.33
N LEU A 40 6.81 13.33 6.31
CA LEU A 40 5.56 14.06 6.45
C LEU A 40 4.63 13.47 7.54
N LEU A 41 4.56 12.15 7.64
CA LEU A 41 3.65 11.45 8.56
C LEU A 41 4.20 11.30 9.99
N SER A 42 5.53 11.29 10.15
CA SER A 42 6.18 10.96 11.42
C SER A 42 7.06 12.07 11.98
N ASP A 43 7.35 13.12 11.21
CA ASP A 43 8.18 14.24 11.65
C ASP A 43 7.33 15.24 12.43
N GLU A 44 7.38 15.11 13.74
CA GLU A 44 6.76 16.03 14.69
C GLU A 44 7.25 17.48 14.51
N THR A 45 8.48 17.68 14.01
CA THR A 45 9.02 19.02 13.75
C THR A 45 8.36 19.69 12.55
N LEU A 46 7.97 18.92 11.52
CA LEU A 46 7.22 19.47 10.38
C LEU A 46 5.83 19.91 10.82
N TYR A 47 5.16 19.09 11.64
CA TYR A 47 3.89 19.45 12.25
C TYR A 47 4.00 20.75 13.07
N GLN A 48 4.98 20.84 13.97
CA GLN A 48 5.22 22.05 14.78
C GLN A 48 5.53 23.28 13.92
N ARG A 49 6.29 23.13 12.83
CA ARG A 49 6.57 24.22 11.89
C ARG A 49 5.33 24.67 11.12
N LEU A 50 4.43 23.75 10.78
CA LEU A 50 3.16 24.09 10.14
C LEU A 50 2.28 24.88 11.10
N VAL A 51 2.11 24.40 12.33
CA VAL A 51 1.38 25.12 13.38
C VAL A 51 1.97 26.51 13.60
N ALA A 52 3.28 26.63 13.79
CA ALA A 52 3.94 27.92 13.97
C ALA A 52 3.82 28.85 12.75
N THR A 53 3.75 28.30 11.53
CA THR A 53 3.50 29.08 10.31
C THR A 53 2.08 29.64 10.31
N VAL A 54 1.11 28.80 10.69
CA VAL A 54 -0.29 29.19 10.80
C VAL A 54 -0.48 30.25 11.89
N ASP A 55 0.16 30.09 13.05
CA ASP A 55 0.13 31.07 14.14
C ASP A 55 0.68 32.43 13.70
N ARG A 56 1.80 32.44 12.96
CA ARG A 56 2.35 33.69 12.41
C ARG A 56 1.42 34.31 11.37
N ALA A 57 0.76 33.52 10.54
CA ALA A 57 -0.21 34.02 9.57
C ALA A 57 -1.42 34.64 10.28
N ASN A 58 -1.94 34.00 11.33
CA ASN A 58 -2.98 34.54 12.20
C ASN A 58 -2.55 35.88 12.81
N GLN A 59 -1.33 35.97 13.34
CA GLN A 59 -0.80 37.23 13.90
C GLN A 59 -0.68 38.33 12.85
N MET A 60 -0.25 37.99 11.62
CA MET A 60 -0.19 38.96 10.52
C MET A 60 -1.58 39.47 10.11
N LEU A 61 -2.59 38.59 10.07
CA LEU A 61 -3.97 38.99 9.78
C LEU A 61 -4.50 39.94 10.86
N ASP A 62 -4.22 39.66 12.13
CA ASP A 62 -4.59 40.52 13.27
C ASP A 62 -3.90 41.90 13.20
N ASP A 63 -2.60 41.93 12.88
CA ASP A 63 -1.86 43.19 12.68
C ASP A 63 -2.42 43.99 11.51
N MET A 64 -2.85 43.34 10.42
CA MET A 64 -3.47 43.98 9.26
C MET A 64 -4.84 44.58 9.60
N GLU A 65 -5.69 43.84 10.32
CA GLU A 65 -7.01 44.31 10.78
C GLU A 65 -6.90 45.56 11.66
N HIS A 66 -5.89 45.58 12.53
CA HIS A 66 -5.63 46.71 13.44
C HIS A 66 -4.75 47.83 12.83
N GLY A 67 -4.42 47.75 11.54
CA GLY A 67 -3.62 48.76 10.83
C GLY A 67 -2.17 48.89 11.32
N LYS A 68 -1.63 47.86 11.97
CA LYS A 68 -0.27 47.82 12.50
C LYS A 68 0.72 47.34 11.42
N GLY A 69 1.85 48.04 11.30
CA GLY A 69 2.98 47.62 10.45
C GLY A 69 2.98 48.17 9.01
N SER A 70 4.08 47.90 8.28
CA SER A 70 4.30 48.36 6.90
C SER A 70 3.56 47.52 5.85
N MET A 71 3.19 46.28 6.15
CA MET A 71 2.42 45.40 5.25
C MET A 71 0.94 45.79 5.15
N ALA A 72 0.33 46.28 6.23
CA ALA A 72 -1.02 46.86 6.23
C ALA A 72 -1.13 48.08 5.28
N LYS A 73 -0.01 48.77 5.01
CA LYS A 73 0.06 49.88 4.04
C LYS A 73 0.29 49.42 2.60
N PHE A 74 0.69 48.16 2.37
CA PHE A 74 1.11 47.64 1.06
C PHE A 74 0.09 46.66 0.45
N ILE A 75 -0.66 45.94 1.28
CA ILE A 75 -1.76 45.07 0.85
C ILE A 75 -3.07 45.79 1.17
N ASN A 76 -3.52 46.65 0.26
CA ASN A 76 -4.83 47.31 0.32
C ASN A 76 -5.88 46.56 -0.51
N ASP A 77 -5.62 45.28 -0.82
CA ASP A 77 -6.53 44.42 -1.60
C ASP A 77 -7.32 43.50 -0.65
N PRO A 78 -8.64 43.73 -0.48
CA PRO A 78 -9.49 42.89 0.34
C PRO A 78 -9.50 41.43 -0.09
N ALA A 79 -9.34 41.13 -1.39
CA ALA A 79 -9.35 39.76 -1.89
C ALA A 79 -8.15 38.94 -1.41
N VAL A 80 -6.99 39.58 -1.25
CA VAL A 80 -5.79 38.91 -0.72
C VAL A 80 -6.00 38.57 0.76
N TYR A 81 -6.52 39.51 1.54
CA TYR A 81 -6.86 39.29 2.96
C TYR A 81 -7.88 38.17 3.12
N ASP A 82 -8.99 38.22 2.39
CA ASP A 82 -10.07 37.23 2.48
C ASP A 82 -9.59 35.82 2.09
N ASN A 83 -8.74 35.71 1.06
CA ASN A 83 -8.19 34.43 0.64
C ASN A 83 -7.18 33.87 1.66
N LEU A 84 -6.33 34.72 2.23
CA LEU A 84 -5.41 34.32 3.29
C LEU A 84 -6.17 33.87 4.54
N ASN A 85 -7.14 34.66 5.00
CA ASN A 85 -7.96 34.32 6.16
C ASN A 85 -8.71 32.99 5.97
N LYS A 86 -9.31 32.76 4.80
CA LYS A 86 -9.95 31.48 4.46
C LYS A 86 -8.95 30.33 4.48
N THR A 87 -7.77 30.51 3.90
CA THR A 87 -6.73 29.48 3.84
C THR A 87 -6.26 29.10 5.24
N VAL A 88 -6.02 30.10 6.09
CA VAL A 88 -5.59 29.89 7.48
C VAL A 88 -6.69 29.19 8.28
N THR A 89 -7.93 29.65 8.18
CA THR A 89 -9.09 29.01 8.85
C THR A 89 -9.25 27.55 8.41
N GLN A 90 -9.08 27.25 7.12
CA GLN A 90 -9.14 25.89 6.61
C GLN A 90 -7.97 25.03 7.12
N ALA A 91 -6.76 25.59 7.18
CA ALA A 91 -5.59 24.92 7.71
C ALA A 91 -5.76 24.59 9.21
N ASP A 92 -6.23 25.54 10.01
CA ASP A 92 -6.55 25.35 11.44
C ASP A 92 -7.58 24.24 11.65
N ALA A 93 -8.63 24.23 10.84
CA ALA A 93 -9.65 23.18 10.90
C ALA A 93 -9.08 21.79 10.57
N ILE A 94 -8.14 21.69 9.62
CA ILE A 94 -7.47 20.42 9.28
C ILE A 94 -6.55 19.98 10.42
N ILE A 95 -5.70 20.89 10.92
CA ILE A 95 -4.77 20.61 12.02
C ILE A 95 -5.52 20.13 13.26
N THR A 96 -6.62 20.81 13.60
CA THR A 96 -7.49 20.44 14.73
C THR A 96 -8.05 19.03 14.53
N LYS A 97 -8.61 18.74 13.35
CA LYS A 97 -9.14 17.39 13.04
C LYS A 97 -8.07 16.31 13.13
N VAL A 98 -6.85 16.57 12.66
CA VAL A 98 -5.75 15.61 12.77
C VAL A 98 -5.38 15.36 14.23
N ASN A 99 -5.27 16.42 15.04
CA ASN A 99 -4.98 16.31 16.48
C ASN A 99 -6.05 15.53 17.23
N GLU A 100 -7.31 15.73 16.86
CA GLU A 100 -8.45 15.01 17.43
C GLU A 100 -8.59 13.58 16.90
N GLY A 101 -7.66 13.11 16.05
CA GLY A 101 -7.71 11.77 15.48
C GLY A 101 -8.80 11.58 14.42
N GLN A 102 -9.37 12.66 13.89
CA GLN A 102 -10.42 12.62 12.86
C GLN A 102 -9.85 12.44 11.45
N GLY A 103 -10.63 11.81 10.57
CA GLY A 103 -10.23 11.53 9.20
C GLY A 103 -9.16 10.43 9.09
N THR A 104 -8.68 10.15 7.89
CA THR A 104 -7.70 9.08 7.65
C THR A 104 -6.32 9.41 8.23
N LEU A 105 -5.85 10.65 8.10
CA LEU A 105 -4.57 11.10 8.66
C LEU A 105 -4.61 11.14 10.19
N GLY A 106 -5.65 11.71 10.78
CA GLY A 106 -5.81 11.75 12.24
C GLY A 106 -5.89 10.33 12.84
N LYS A 107 -6.66 9.42 12.23
CA LYS A 107 -6.68 8.02 12.64
C LYS A 107 -5.32 7.36 12.46
N MET A 108 -4.63 7.56 11.36
CA MET A 108 -3.32 6.93 11.14
C MET A 108 -2.29 7.32 12.21
N ILE A 109 -2.29 8.60 12.63
CA ILE A 109 -1.35 9.12 13.62
C ILE A 109 -1.74 8.71 15.05
N ASN A 110 -3.05 8.70 15.36
CA ASN A 110 -3.54 8.55 16.73
C ASN A 110 -4.14 7.18 17.06
N ASP A 111 -4.28 6.26 16.10
CA ASP A 111 -4.96 4.97 16.33
C ASP A 111 -3.97 3.87 16.78
N PRO A 112 -4.00 3.47 18.07
CA PRO A 112 -3.15 2.40 18.58
C PRO A 112 -3.56 1.02 18.03
N GLU A 113 -4.81 0.80 17.65
CA GLU A 113 -5.22 -0.46 17.05
C GLU A 113 -4.59 -0.64 15.67
N LEU A 114 -4.47 0.43 14.88
CA LEU A 114 -3.81 0.35 13.58
C LEU A 114 -2.35 -0.08 13.73
N TYR A 115 -1.64 0.52 14.68
CA TYR A 115 -0.26 0.14 14.99
C TYR A 115 -0.17 -1.33 15.41
N ASN A 116 -1.05 -1.77 16.32
CA ASN A 116 -1.08 -3.16 16.79
C ASN A 116 -1.40 -4.15 15.66
N ARG A 117 -2.34 -3.81 14.76
CA ARG A 117 -2.68 -4.62 13.59
C ARG A 117 -1.52 -4.69 12.60
N MET A 118 -0.83 -3.58 12.35
CA MET A 118 0.36 -3.55 11.49
C MET A 118 1.50 -4.41 12.05
N ASN A 119 1.76 -4.28 13.35
CA ASN A 119 2.79 -5.06 14.04
C ASN A 119 2.45 -6.57 14.02
N SER A 120 1.20 -6.92 14.32
CA SER A 120 0.72 -8.30 14.26
C SER A 120 0.80 -8.88 12.84
N THR A 121 0.38 -8.11 11.82
CA THR A 121 0.48 -8.52 10.41
C THR A 121 1.93 -8.77 10.02
N THR A 122 2.85 -7.90 10.43
CA THR A 122 4.28 -8.07 10.18
C THR A 122 4.80 -9.35 10.83
N GLY A 123 4.45 -9.61 12.09
CA GLY A 123 4.81 -10.86 12.78
C GLY A 123 4.23 -12.12 12.11
N HIS A 124 3.02 -12.05 11.55
CA HIS A 124 2.44 -13.15 10.78
C HIS A 124 3.17 -13.39 9.46
N VAL A 125 3.55 -12.32 8.75
CA VAL A 125 4.33 -12.41 7.51
C VAL A 125 5.72 -13.01 7.80
N ASP A 126 6.38 -12.58 8.87
CA ASP A 126 7.67 -13.13 9.29
C ASP A 126 7.56 -14.64 9.60
N ASN A 127 6.49 -15.05 10.30
CA ASN A 127 6.26 -16.46 10.58
C ASN A 127 6.03 -17.29 9.31
N ILE A 128 5.21 -16.79 8.38
CA ILE A 128 4.97 -17.46 7.09
C ILE A 128 6.27 -17.59 6.31
N THR A 129 7.07 -16.53 6.26
CA THR A 129 8.36 -16.51 5.55
C THR A 129 9.33 -17.50 6.19
N ALA A 130 9.45 -17.51 7.51
CA ALA A 130 10.30 -18.46 8.23
C ALA A 130 9.86 -19.93 8.01
N ARG A 131 8.54 -20.18 7.95
CA ARG A 131 8.00 -21.51 7.62
C ARG A 131 8.30 -21.91 6.18
N MET A 132 8.24 -20.96 5.25
CA MET A 132 8.58 -21.19 3.85
C MET A 132 10.07 -21.54 3.70
N ASP A 133 10.96 -20.77 4.32
CA ASP A 133 12.42 -20.98 4.29
C ASP A 133 12.82 -22.31 4.93
N SER A 134 12.11 -22.72 5.98
CA SER A 134 12.31 -24.02 6.64
C SER A 134 11.62 -25.19 5.93
N GLY A 135 10.99 -24.98 4.77
CA GLY A 135 10.34 -26.03 3.99
C GLY A 135 9.05 -26.58 4.63
N GLN A 136 8.45 -25.85 5.58
CA GLN A 136 7.26 -26.27 6.30
C GLN A 136 5.96 -25.86 5.58
N GLY A 137 4.99 -26.77 5.57
CA GLY A 137 3.70 -26.57 4.89
C GLY A 137 3.81 -26.63 3.37
N SER A 138 2.67 -26.49 2.67
CA SER A 138 2.63 -26.71 1.22
C SER A 138 3.49 -25.72 0.42
N LEU A 139 3.53 -24.45 0.83
CA LEU A 139 4.36 -23.43 0.17
C LEU A 139 5.85 -23.63 0.45
N GLY A 140 6.22 -23.96 1.70
CA GLY A 140 7.60 -24.29 2.03
C GLY A 140 8.07 -25.53 1.28
N LEU A 141 7.31 -26.64 1.33
CA LEU A 141 7.63 -27.85 0.60
C LEU A 141 7.75 -27.60 -0.90
N LEU A 142 6.85 -26.81 -1.50
CA LEU A 142 6.93 -26.47 -2.91
C LEU A 142 8.18 -25.63 -3.24
N SER A 143 8.54 -24.69 -2.35
CA SER A 143 9.69 -23.80 -2.55
C SER A 143 11.03 -24.47 -2.31
N THR A 144 11.11 -25.47 -1.43
CA THR A 144 12.39 -26.10 -1.04
C THR A 144 12.58 -27.50 -1.62
N ASN A 145 11.56 -28.10 -2.25
CA ASN A 145 11.64 -29.44 -2.82
C ASN A 145 11.55 -29.40 -4.35
N ASP A 146 12.71 -29.45 -5.00
CA ASP A 146 12.82 -29.47 -6.46
C ASP A 146 12.00 -30.60 -7.09
N LYS A 147 12.00 -31.81 -6.52
CA LYS A 147 11.29 -32.96 -7.10
C LYS A 147 9.77 -32.77 -7.10
N LEU A 148 9.23 -32.23 -6.02
CA LEU A 148 7.79 -31.95 -5.91
C LEU A 148 7.38 -30.88 -6.92
N TYR A 149 8.16 -29.80 -7.06
CA TYR A 149 7.93 -28.76 -8.04
C TYR A 149 7.92 -29.30 -9.48
N HIS A 150 8.94 -30.07 -9.86
CA HIS A 150 9.04 -30.66 -11.20
C HIS A 150 7.88 -31.60 -11.49
N SER A 151 7.52 -32.47 -10.53
CA SER A 151 6.38 -33.39 -10.69
C SER A 151 5.05 -32.65 -10.90
N LEU A 152 4.84 -31.54 -10.19
CA LEU A 152 3.64 -30.72 -10.32
C LEU A 152 3.61 -29.98 -11.66
N SER A 153 4.76 -29.47 -12.10
CA SER A 153 4.93 -28.87 -13.43
C SER A 153 4.63 -29.86 -14.55
N ASP A 154 5.21 -31.07 -14.49
CA ASP A 154 5.01 -32.11 -15.50
C ASP A 154 3.55 -32.58 -15.53
N SER A 155 2.90 -32.67 -14.37
CA SER A 155 1.47 -32.96 -14.26
C SER A 155 0.63 -31.87 -14.94
N ALA A 156 0.98 -30.59 -14.76
CA ALA A 156 0.29 -29.47 -15.41
C ALA A 156 0.48 -29.46 -16.92
N VAL A 157 1.67 -29.81 -17.42
CA VAL A 157 1.95 -29.99 -18.85
C VAL A 157 1.08 -31.11 -19.43
N SER A 158 1.11 -32.28 -18.79
CA SER A 158 0.34 -33.45 -19.21
C SER A 158 -1.17 -33.17 -19.25
N LEU A 159 -1.68 -32.45 -18.24
CA LEU A 159 -3.08 -32.00 -18.22
C LEU A 159 -3.38 -31.02 -19.36
N SER A 160 -2.49 -30.06 -19.63
CA SER A 160 -2.67 -29.14 -20.77
C SER A 160 -2.70 -29.88 -22.10
N GLU A 161 -1.91 -30.93 -22.27
CA GLU A 161 -1.88 -31.76 -23.47
C GLU A 161 -3.17 -32.58 -23.60
N PHE A 162 -3.59 -33.23 -22.51
CA PHE A 162 -4.86 -33.93 -22.45
C PHE A 162 -6.03 -33.01 -22.81
N LEU A 163 -6.13 -31.82 -22.21
CA LEU A 163 -7.19 -30.86 -22.51
C LEU A 163 -7.17 -30.40 -23.98
N LYS A 164 -5.97 -30.25 -24.56
CA LYS A 164 -5.81 -29.92 -25.98
C LYS A 164 -6.32 -31.05 -26.87
N GLU A 165 -5.95 -32.30 -26.57
CA GLU A 165 -6.42 -33.48 -27.29
C GLU A 165 -7.92 -33.71 -27.12
N PHE A 166 -8.45 -33.53 -25.90
CA PHE A 166 -9.86 -33.64 -25.60
C PHE A 166 -10.68 -32.60 -26.38
N ARG A 167 -10.18 -31.36 -26.47
CA ARG A 167 -10.82 -30.31 -27.30
C ARG A 167 -10.79 -30.67 -28.79
N GLN A 168 -9.71 -31.28 -29.27
CA GLN A 168 -9.56 -31.66 -30.69
C GLN A 168 -10.37 -32.90 -31.07
N ASN A 169 -10.49 -33.87 -30.17
CA ASN A 169 -11.24 -35.10 -30.42
C ASN A 169 -11.95 -35.61 -29.14
N PRO A 170 -13.04 -34.96 -28.71
CA PRO A 170 -13.74 -35.32 -27.48
C PRO A 170 -14.40 -36.71 -27.58
N ARG A 171 -14.78 -37.15 -28.80
CA ARG A 171 -15.39 -38.47 -29.04
C ARG A 171 -14.46 -39.64 -28.73
N LYS A 172 -13.13 -39.47 -28.82
CA LYS A 172 -12.14 -40.47 -28.40
C LYS A 172 -12.24 -40.80 -26.90
N TYR A 173 -12.61 -39.81 -26.09
CA TYR A 173 -12.64 -39.90 -24.63
C TYR A 173 -14.06 -40.03 -24.05
N LEU A 174 -15.08 -39.60 -24.79
CA LEU A 174 -16.50 -39.73 -24.43
C LEU A 174 -17.16 -40.85 -25.24
N THR A 175 -16.94 -42.11 -24.83
CA THR A 175 -17.71 -43.24 -25.38
C THR A 175 -18.89 -43.51 -24.45
N VAL A 176 -20.06 -42.95 -24.77
CA VAL A 176 -21.29 -43.28 -24.04
C VAL A 176 -21.77 -44.64 -24.53
N LYS A 177 -21.56 -45.70 -23.76
CA LYS A 177 -22.22 -46.99 -24.00
C LYS A 177 -23.68 -46.87 -23.60
N LEU A 178 -24.53 -46.42 -24.53
CA LEU A 178 -25.98 -46.57 -24.41
C LEU A 178 -26.31 -48.07 -24.52
N LYS A 179 -26.47 -48.73 -23.37
CA LYS A 179 -27.23 -49.98 -23.33
C LYS A 179 -28.70 -49.60 -23.47
N ILE A 180 -29.25 -49.77 -24.66
CA ILE A 180 -30.69 -49.70 -24.89
C ILE A 180 -31.25 -51.09 -24.55
N PHE A 181 -32.21 -51.11 -23.62
CA PHE A 181 -33.00 -52.29 -23.25
C PHE A 181 -34.09 -52.55 -24.29
#